data_AF-A0A0N4V4E8-F1
#
_entry.id   AF-A0A0N4V4E8-F1
#
_cell.length_a   1.000
_cell.length_b   1.000
_cell.length_c   1.000
_cell.angle_alpha   90.00
_cell.angle_beta   90.00
_cell.angle_gamma   90.00
#
_symmetry.space_group_name_H-M   'P 1'
#
loop_
_entity.id
_entity.type
_entity.pdbx_description
1 polymer ?
#
loop_
_entity_poly.entity_id
_entity_poly.type
_entity_poly.pdbx_seq_one_letter_code
_entity_poly.pdbx_strand_id
1 'polypeptide(L)'
;MTTIVDVKVIKGHVMLLLIVLQILFHFGSCIPKRGNEPWSIILCKFADNDFEPKSKQWVQRWINGINQTGTFLFYFTLFCLVVRCFLKGWSTHLFSSTFSSKEGLGSFSLNLNLDASALLLVHSCEKPENRVNNSDSIEQYFDDVSNKVYSIKGSQVHGWHTLQYSLEETRKLAETDADLQANQAERYFALYDKIKQLCIRAAEEAGDYLHERKITMINAEHSAVYGKKYGILVTPELLFSSVITHEMVHSFFIGHSYSDRNVKVFPHAAVGEYDDIYDLMSTANAMMHKSPFGFGGPGLNGPHLDYLGWLPMHRILFFGKNDKHNYTLRLSSISVPHQSTKGWLLVLIPYDRDNPNNVFTVEFRTQYHQDAGIQRNAVVIHKIKRVGSSYYSAVVTHSESKYERTEGEEWINFLGLDSLSKQRYIRLRVERINSALQYADVRIMSTFDPVCILDVYSVKSFSYLKINSKIKNFQDACNVEEVDVKLTNEVPASNIDHICVPKSANYNKKQLFEIQEARHRFFKDRKTFGMNECVSGKVWRGIDPYDYVCVRPSRVGDFKKDDEPNSSRKTTDGCINPYVLRNAFYGDTACVTVLDRLQIRVENYRNRENIKNYNFFNGEDSVEETSS
;
A
#
# COMPACT_ATOMS: atom_id res chain seq x y z
N MET A 1 21.35 -30.24 -55.92
CA MET A 1 20.98 -30.58 -54.54
C MET A 1 20.48 -29.32 -53.86
N THR A 2 19.19 -29.07 -53.92
CA THR A 2 18.53 -27.93 -53.27
C THR A 2 17.79 -28.45 -52.05
N THR A 3 18.32 -28.17 -50.86
CA THR A 3 17.69 -28.51 -49.59
C THR A 3 16.52 -27.57 -49.34
N ILE A 4 15.30 -28.11 -49.45
CA ILE A 4 14.06 -27.48 -49.03
C ILE A 4 14.03 -27.54 -47.50
N VAL A 5 14.22 -26.40 -46.83
CA VAL A 5 14.02 -26.29 -45.39
C VAL A 5 12.51 -26.26 -45.12
N ASP A 6 12.06 -27.23 -44.35
CA ASP A 6 10.65 -27.53 -44.10
C ASP A 6 9.97 -26.40 -43.29
N VAL A 7 9.09 -25.65 -43.96
CA VAL A 7 8.37 -24.48 -43.43
C VAL A 7 7.50 -24.83 -42.21
N LYS A 8 7.21 -26.12 -41.98
CA LYS A 8 6.48 -26.59 -40.77
C LYS A 8 7.28 -26.43 -39.47
N VAL A 9 8.60 -26.59 -39.50
CA VAL A 9 9.44 -26.49 -38.28
C VAL A 9 9.55 -25.03 -37.80
N ILE A 10 9.62 -24.09 -38.75
CA ILE A 10 9.70 -22.65 -38.46
C ILE A 10 8.37 -22.15 -37.85
N LYS A 11 7.21 -22.61 -38.34
CA LYS A 11 5.91 -22.28 -37.74
C LYS A 11 5.76 -22.81 -36.31
N GLY A 12 6.27 -24.01 -36.02
CA GLY A 12 6.24 -24.59 -34.67
C GLY A 12 7.10 -23.82 -33.67
N HIS A 13 8.30 -23.37 -34.07
CA HIS A 13 9.18 -22.59 -33.20
C HIS A 13 8.72 -21.14 -33.02
N VAL A 14 8.15 -20.51 -34.05
CA VAL A 14 7.57 -19.16 -33.93
C VAL A 14 6.32 -19.17 -33.06
N MET A 15 5.48 -20.21 -33.14
CA MET A 15 4.30 -20.36 -32.29
C MET A 15 4.69 -20.64 -30.82
N LEU A 16 5.73 -21.45 -30.57
CA LEU A 16 6.27 -21.66 -29.23
C LEU A 16 6.88 -20.38 -28.65
N LEU A 17 7.59 -19.59 -29.47
CA LEU A 17 8.15 -18.29 -29.06
C LEU A 17 7.04 -17.27 -28.75
N LEU A 18 5.96 -17.25 -29.54
CA LEU A 18 4.78 -16.40 -29.31
C LEU A 18 3.99 -16.83 -28.07
N ILE A 19 3.88 -18.13 -27.78
CA ILE A 19 3.27 -18.64 -26.55
C ILE A 19 4.15 -18.32 -25.33
N VAL A 20 5.47 -18.45 -25.44
CA VAL A 20 6.41 -18.04 -24.39
C VAL A 20 6.39 -16.51 -24.19
N LEU A 21 6.26 -15.71 -25.25
CA LEU A 21 6.01 -14.27 -25.15
C LEU A 21 4.64 -13.98 -24.52
N GLN A 22 3.56 -14.70 -24.89
CA GLN A 22 2.24 -14.51 -24.30
C GLN A 22 2.18 -14.89 -22.81
N ILE A 23 2.96 -15.89 -22.38
CA ILE A 23 3.15 -16.23 -20.96
C ILE A 23 3.98 -15.15 -20.24
N LEU A 24 4.88 -14.44 -20.95
CA LEU A 24 5.61 -13.28 -20.43
C LEU A 24 4.76 -11.99 -20.36
N PHE A 25 3.63 -11.92 -21.09
CA PHE A 25 2.79 -10.71 -21.22
C PHE A 25 1.37 -10.85 -20.66
N HIS A 26 1.11 -11.80 -19.75
CA HIS A 26 -0.10 -11.73 -18.92
C HIS A 26 0.12 -10.77 -17.74
N PHE A 27 -0.24 -9.51 -17.96
CA PHE A 27 -0.36 -8.48 -16.92
C PHE A 27 -1.56 -8.82 -16.04
N GLY A 28 -1.32 -9.55 -14.97
CA GLY A 28 -2.28 -9.60 -13.86
C GLY A 28 -2.02 -8.41 -12.96
N SER A 29 -3.01 -7.53 -12.84
CA SER A 29 -3.04 -6.41 -11.91
C SER A 29 -2.49 -6.83 -10.54
N CYS A 30 -1.51 -6.09 -10.03
CA CYS A 30 -0.72 -6.49 -8.87
C CYS A 30 -0.81 -5.56 -7.68
N ILE A 31 -0.73 -6.14 -6.46
CA ILE A 31 -0.20 -5.44 -5.28
C ILE A 31 1.08 -4.74 -5.76
N PRO A 32 1.27 -3.43 -5.48
CA PRO A 32 2.40 -2.69 -6.02
C PRO A 32 3.67 -3.48 -5.73
N LYS A 33 4.40 -3.81 -6.80
CA LYS A 33 5.69 -4.45 -6.60
C LYS A 33 6.55 -3.40 -5.92
N ARG A 34 7.27 -3.79 -4.87
CA ARG A 34 8.34 -2.95 -4.33
C ARG A 34 9.19 -2.43 -5.50
N GLY A 35 9.17 -1.13 -5.72
CA GLY A 35 9.62 -0.60 -6.99
C GLY A 35 9.14 0.80 -7.31
N ASN A 36 9.47 1.21 -8.53
CA ASN A 36 9.07 2.47 -9.11
C ASN A 36 8.07 2.18 -10.23
N GLU A 37 6.84 2.65 -10.10
CA GLU A 37 5.77 2.49 -11.08
C GLU A 37 5.33 3.90 -11.53
N PRO A 38 5.92 4.47 -12.59
CA PRO A 38 5.49 5.75 -13.13
C PRO A 38 4.07 5.71 -13.70
N TRP A 39 3.33 6.81 -13.57
CA TRP A 39 1.96 6.98 -14.04
C TRP A 39 1.89 8.00 -15.16
N SER A 40 0.91 7.83 -16.06
CA SER A 40 0.52 8.85 -17.03
C SER A 40 -0.70 9.61 -16.53
N ILE A 41 -0.58 10.92 -16.40
CA ILE A 41 -1.65 11.82 -16.01
C ILE A 41 -2.12 12.55 -17.26
N ILE A 42 -3.33 12.27 -17.70
CA ILE A 42 -3.91 12.75 -18.95
C ILE A 42 -4.93 13.82 -18.60
N LEU A 43 -4.73 15.03 -19.11
CA LEU A 43 -5.67 16.13 -18.90
C LEU A 43 -6.59 16.21 -20.12
N CYS A 44 -7.90 16.26 -19.92
CA CYS A 44 -8.86 16.29 -21.01
C CYS A 44 -9.96 17.29 -20.79
N LYS A 45 -10.33 17.97 -21.87
CA LYS A 45 -11.48 18.86 -21.88
C LYS A 45 -12.48 18.44 -22.94
N PHE A 46 -13.77 18.59 -22.64
CA PHE A 46 -14.83 18.28 -23.60
C PHE A 46 -14.88 19.30 -24.75
N ALA A 47 -15.41 18.89 -25.90
CA ALA A 47 -15.47 19.73 -27.11
C ALA A 47 -16.24 21.04 -26.88
N ASP A 48 -17.23 21.01 -25.99
CA ASP A 48 -18.12 22.11 -25.65
C ASP A 48 -17.67 22.93 -24.43
N ASN A 49 -16.52 22.58 -23.83
CA ASN A 49 -16.01 23.24 -22.64
C ASN A 49 -14.49 23.46 -22.72
N ASP A 50 -14.09 24.71 -22.93
CA ASP A 50 -12.68 25.10 -23.03
C ASP A 50 -11.98 25.37 -21.68
N PHE A 51 -12.71 25.27 -20.57
CA PHE A 51 -12.16 25.56 -19.24
C PHE A 51 -11.08 24.56 -18.83
N GLU A 52 -9.95 25.05 -18.34
CA GLU A 52 -8.87 24.25 -17.76
C GLU A 52 -8.76 24.54 -16.25
N PRO A 53 -9.27 23.63 -15.37
CA PRO A 53 -9.29 23.85 -13.92
C PRO A 53 -7.93 24.18 -13.31
N LYS A 54 -6.86 23.56 -13.84
CA LYS A 54 -5.47 23.74 -13.43
C LYS A 54 -4.57 23.66 -14.65
N SER A 55 -3.50 24.45 -14.65
CA SER A 55 -2.50 24.36 -15.71
C SER A 55 -1.70 23.06 -15.61
N LYS A 56 -1.21 22.57 -16.76
CA LYS A 56 -0.29 21.41 -16.81
C LYS A 56 0.87 21.52 -15.83
N GLN A 57 1.46 22.72 -15.69
CA GLN A 57 2.58 22.98 -14.78
C GLN A 57 2.18 22.90 -13.30
N TRP A 58 0.94 23.25 -12.96
CA TRP A 58 0.43 23.05 -11.62
C TRP A 58 0.29 21.55 -11.31
N VAL A 59 -0.30 20.78 -12.23
CA VAL A 59 -0.46 19.32 -12.06
C VAL A 59 0.91 18.62 -12.00
N GLN A 60 1.87 19.02 -12.84
CA GLN A 60 3.22 18.47 -12.81
C GLN A 60 3.89 18.66 -11.43
N ARG A 61 3.74 19.83 -10.81
CA ARG A 61 4.26 20.10 -9.46
C ARG A 61 3.50 19.32 -8.38
N TRP A 62 2.21 19.12 -8.58
CA TRP A 62 1.38 18.33 -7.67
C TRP A 62 1.77 16.86 -7.66
N ILE A 63 1.99 16.26 -8.83
CA ILE A 63 2.38 14.86 -8.95
C ILE A 63 3.84 14.64 -8.50
N ASN A 64 4.78 15.41 -9.05
CA ASN A 64 6.22 15.14 -8.97
C ASN A 64 6.98 16.02 -7.95
N GLY A 65 6.30 16.96 -7.30
CA GLY A 65 6.91 17.93 -6.40
C GLY A 65 7.66 19.08 -7.10
N ILE A 66 8.19 19.99 -6.30
CA ILE A 66 8.76 21.27 -6.76
C ILE A 66 10.21 21.13 -7.27
N ASN A 67 10.92 20.06 -6.89
CA ASN A 67 12.37 19.90 -7.13
C ASN A 67 12.75 19.33 -8.50
N GLN A 68 11.80 18.92 -9.35
CA GLN A 68 12.14 18.38 -10.68
C GLN A 68 12.36 19.45 -11.76
N THR A 69 12.22 20.74 -11.45
CA THR A 69 12.56 21.84 -12.37
C THR A 69 14.07 22.14 -12.44
N GLY A 70 14.90 21.43 -11.65
CA GLY A 70 16.34 21.66 -11.55
C GLY A 70 17.14 21.33 -12.80
N THR A 71 16.62 20.55 -13.75
CA THR A 71 17.34 20.24 -15.00
C THR A 71 17.49 21.48 -15.88
N PHE A 72 16.50 22.38 -15.91
CA PHE A 72 16.56 23.57 -16.76
C PHE A 72 17.55 24.62 -16.21
N LEU A 73 17.61 24.78 -14.88
CA LEU A 73 18.59 25.66 -14.24
C LEU A 73 20.02 25.12 -14.33
N PHE A 74 20.21 23.80 -14.30
CA PHE A 74 21.53 23.18 -14.48
C PHE A 74 22.05 23.36 -15.92
N TYR A 75 21.20 23.20 -16.94
CA TYR A 75 21.57 23.51 -18.31
C TYR A 75 21.79 25.02 -18.54
N PHE A 76 21.03 25.90 -17.87
CA PHE A 76 21.22 27.35 -17.99
C PHE A 76 22.50 27.83 -17.29
N THR A 77 22.85 27.26 -16.12
CA THR A 77 24.12 27.54 -15.45
C THR A 77 25.31 26.95 -16.19
N LEU A 78 25.18 25.73 -16.74
CA LEU A 78 26.22 25.12 -17.59
C LEU A 78 26.40 25.90 -18.89
N PHE A 79 25.31 26.37 -19.52
CA PHE A 79 25.35 27.23 -20.70
C PHE A 79 26.01 28.58 -20.38
N CYS A 80 25.65 29.22 -19.26
CA CYS A 80 26.32 30.45 -18.80
C CYS A 80 27.80 30.25 -18.47
N LEU A 81 28.20 29.08 -17.95
CA LEU A 81 29.60 28.74 -17.69
C LEU A 81 30.38 28.48 -18.99
N VAL A 82 29.79 27.76 -19.94
CA VAL A 82 30.39 27.48 -21.25
C VAL A 82 30.54 28.77 -22.06
N VAL A 83 29.55 29.67 -22.05
CA VAL A 83 29.64 30.99 -22.70
C VAL A 83 30.71 31.88 -22.02
N ARG A 84 30.84 31.85 -20.69
CA ARG A 84 31.92 32.54 -19.98
C ARG A 84 33.31 31.97 -20.26
N CYS A 85 33.44 30.66 -20.45
CA CYS A 85 34.70 30.02 -20.82
C CYS A 85 35.07 30.29 -22.29
N PHE A 86 34.09 30.32 -23.20
CA PHE A 86 34.32 30.68 -24.61
C PHE A 86 34.73 32.15 -24.78
N LEU A 87 34.12 33.08 -24.03
CA LEU A 87 34.45 34.51 -24.10
C LEU A 87 35.78 34.88 -23.40
N LYS A 88 36.30 34.03 -22.50
CA LYS A 88 37.62 34.22 -21.86
C LYS A 88 38.77 33.51 -22.57
N GLY A 89 38.50 32.61 -23.51
CA GLY A 89 39.50 31.86 -24.28
C GLY A 89 40.02 32.56 -25.55
N TRP A 90 39.56 33.77 -25.85
CA TRP A 90 39.90 34.51 -27.08
C TRP A 90 40.69 35.80 -26.84
N SER A 91 41.50 35.83 -25.77
CA SER A 91 42.50 36.88 -25.61
C SER A 91 43.76 36.27 -25.01
N THR A 92 44.60 35.70 -25.85
CA THR A 92 46.07 35.64 -25.71
C THR A 92 46.66 34.99 -26.95
N HIS A 93 47.70 35.65 -27.49
CA HIS A 93 48.51 35.31 -28.67
C HIS A 93 48.00 35.78 -30.03
N LEU A 94 48.45 36.98 -30.44
CA LEU A 94 49.15 37.18 -31.71
C LEU A 94 50.05 38.44 -31.63
N PHE A 95 51.35 38.15 -31.58
CA PHE A 95 52.54 38.87 -32.07
C PHE A 95 52.62 40.40 -32.16
N SER A 96 53.74 40.87 -31.59
CA SER A 96 54.43 42.15 -31.75
C SER A 96 54.92 42.41 -33.17
N SER A 97 54.73 43.64 -33.70
CA SER A 97 55.82 44.51 -34.21
C SER A 97 55.28 45.86 -34.74
N THR A 98 55.85 46.95 -34.23
CA THR A 98 55.98 48.35 -34.72
C THR A 98 55.42 48.73 -36.11
N PHE A 99 54.61 49.80 -36.21
CA PHE A 99 54.95 51.06 -36.93
C PHE A 99 53.87 52.18 -36.78
N SER A 100 54.37 53.41 -36.87
CA SER A 100 53.85 54.79 -36.82
C SER A 100 52.44 55.18 -37.35
N SER A 101 51.87 56.17 -36.64
CA SER A 101 51.25 57.43 -37.11
C SER A 101 49.72 57.64 -37.04
N LYS A 102 49.41 58.74 -36.33
CA LYS A 102 48.41 59.80 -36.56
C LYS A 102 46.91 59.58 -36.30
N GLU A 103 46.47 60.43 -35.35
CA GLU A 103 45.29 61.29 -35.37
C GLU A 103 43.90 60.70 -35.08
N GLY A 104 43.41 61.02 -33.87
CA GLY A 104 42.20 61.83 -33.71
C GLY A 104 40.88 61.09 -33.51
N LEU A 105 40.34 61.14 -32.29
CA LEU A 105 39.06 61.79 -31.93
C LEU A 105 38.45 61.19 -30.65
N GLY A 106 38.06 62.08 -29.74
CA GLY A 106 36.84 61.93 -28.94
C GLY A 106 36.91 61.08 -27.67
N SER A 107 37.35 61.69 -26.56
CA SER A 107 36.98 61.26 -25.22
C SER A 107 35.46 61.44 -25.01
N PHE A 108 34.71 60.34 -24.95
CA PHE A 108 33.40 60.28 -24.31
C PHE A 108 33.52 59.42 -23.06
N SER A 109 33.49 60.08 -21.89
CA SER A 109 33.34 59.43 -20.60
C SER A 109 31.86 59.09 -20.40
N LEU A 110 31.54 57.80 -20.36
CA LEU A 110 30.25 57.31 -19.89
C LEU A 110 30.44 56.82 -18.45
N ASN A 111 30.10 57.70 -17.50
CA ASN A 111 29.97 57.38 -16.08
C ASN A 111 28.78 56.44 -15.90
N LEU A 112 29.04 55.16 -15.64
CA LEU A 112 28.07 54.25 -15.05
C LEU A 112 28.21 54.34 -13.52
N ASN A 113 27.33 55.13 -12.91
CA ASN A 113 27.04 55.07 -11.48
C ASN A 113 26.50 53.68 -11.14
N LEU A 114 27.35 52.83 -10.58
CA LEU A 114 26.92 51.63 -9.87
C LEU A 114 26.49 52.06 -8.47
N ASP A 115 25.17 52.15 -8.29
CA ASP A 115 24.54 52.46 -7.02
C ASP A 115 24.92 51.40 -5.98
N ALA A 116 25.59 51.84 -4.91
CA ALA A 116 26.15 51.00 -3.85
C ALA A 116 25.07 50.58 -2.84
N SER A 117 24.02 49.92 -3.32
CA SER A 117 22.94 49.38 -2.47
C SER A 117 22.85 47.84 -2.51
N ALA A 118 23.82 47.15 -3.12
CA ALA A 118 23.81 45.69 -3.26
C ALA A 118 24.94 44.97 -2.49
N LEU A 119 25.48 45.59 -1.44
CA LEU A 119 26.57 45.00 -0.64
C LEU A 119 26.30 45.05 0.86
N LEU A 120 25.10 44.65 1.28
CA LEU A 120 24.77 44.42 2.70
C LEU A 120 23.64 43.39 2.77
N LEU A 121 23.93 42.12 2.49
CA LEU A 121 23.08 40.98 2.87
C LEU A 121 23.86 39.64 2.83
N VAL A 122 25.09 39.66 3.32
CA VAL A 122 25.80 38.42 3.69
C VAL A 122 26.40 38.65 5.05
N HIS A 123 25.61 38.38 6.10
CA HIS A 123 26.01 37.88 7.42
C HIS A 123 24.73 37.71 8.26
N SER A 124 24.01 36.62 8.02
CA SER A 124 23.29 35.94 9.08
C SER A 124 23.48 34.44 8.86
N CYS A 125 24.48 33.88 9.55
CA CYS A 125 24.51 32.46 9.85
C CYS A 125 23.42 32.21 10.90
N GLU A 126 22.17 32.13 10.46
CA GLU A 126 21.14 31.44 11.23
C GLU A 126 21.46 29.94 11.22
N LYS A 127 21.38 29.34 12.40
CA LYS A 127 21.52 27.89 12.62
C LYS A 127 20.58 27.13 11.66
N PRO A 128 20.91 25.88 11.28
CA PRO A 128 20.01 25.09 10.46
C PRO A 128 18.77 24.73 11.28
N GLU A 129 17.74 25.58 11.23
CA GLU A 129 16.39 25.14 11.49
C GLU A 129 15.98 24.25 10.32
N ASN A 130 15.56 23.03 10.65
CA ASN A 130 14.96 22.05 9.74
C ASN A 130 13.74 22.67 9.01
N ARG A 131 13.95 23.35 7.89
CA ARG A 131 12.88 23.52 6.90
C ARG A 131 12.74 22.21 6.15
N VAL A 132 11.87 21.34 6.67
CA VAL A 132 11.28 20.25 5.88
C VAL A 132 10.63 20.93 4.67
N ASN A 133 11.21 20.74 3.50
CA ASN A 133 10.68 21.25 2.24
C ASN A 133 9.49 20.36 1.86
N ASN A 134 8.38 20.51 2.60
CA ASN A 134 7.23 19.62 2.53
C ASN A 134 6.46 19.93 1.25
N SER A 135 6.81 19.25 0.15
CA SER A 135 6.15 19.48 -1.12
C SER A 135 4.69 19.03 -1.12
N ASP A 136 4.29 18.12 -0.21
CA ASP A 136 2.97 17.46 -0.17
C ASP A 136 2.48 16.98 -1.56
N SER A 137 3.44 16.62 -2.41
CA SER A 137 3.19 16.04 -3.72
C SER A 137 2.76 14.59 -3.60
N ILE A 138 2.17 14.06 -4.67
CA ILE A 138 1.73 12.66 -4.72
C ILE A 138 2.93 11.71 -4.64
N GLU A 139 4.06 12.05 -5.29
CA GLU A 139 5.32 11.32 -5.14
C GLU A 139 5.77 11.28 -3.68
N GLN A 140 5.75 12.43 -2.97
CA GLN A 140 6.13 12.50 -1.56
C GLN A 140 5.19 11.68 -0.66
N TYR A 141 3.88 11.70 -0.92
CA TYR A 141 2.90 10.90 -0.16
C TYR A 141 3.29 9.41 -0.17
N PHE A 142 3.53 8.85 -1.37
CA PHE A 142 3.87 7.43 -1.49
C PHE A 142 5.25 7.13 -0.91
N ASP A 143 6.24 8.02 -1.08
CA ASP A 143 7.55 7.87 -0.47
C ASP A 143 7.46 7.84 1.08
N ASP A 144 6.64 8.70 1.68
CA ASP A 144 6.44 8.80 3.13
C ASP A 144 5.70 7.56 3.67
N VAL A 145 4.52 7.27 3.14
CA VAL A 145 3.62 6.21 3.64
C VAL A 145 4.22 4.83 3.40
N SER A 146 4.89 4.62 2.25
CA SER A 146 5.53 3.33 1.95
C SER A 146 6.94 3.20 2.54
N ASN A 147 7.49 4.24 3.17
CA ASN A 147 8.89 4.29 3.58
C ASN A 147 9.86 4.01 2.40
N LYS A 148 9.55 4.58 1.23
CA LYS A 148 10.29 4.43 -0.04
C LYS A 148 10.33 3.01 -0.60
N VAL A 149 9.43 2.14 -0.16
CA VAL A 149 9.22 0.80 -0.74
C VAL A 149 8.54 0.90 -2.10
N TYR A 150 7.68 1.91 -2.27
CA TYR A 150 6.97 2.20 -3.51
C TYR A 150 7.15 3.67 -3.89
N SER A 151 7.37 3.94 -5.18
CA SER A 151 7.49 5.29 -5.70
C SER A 151 6.81 5.40 -7.07
N ILE A 152 6.40 6.61 -7.42
CA ILE A 152 5.82 6.94 -8.74
C ILE A 152 6.74 7.87 -9.54
N LYS A 153 8.01 7.94 -9.16
CA LYS A 153 8.99 8.85 -9.75
C LYS A 153 9.11 8.64 -11.26
N GLY A 154 9.10 9.74 -11.99
CA GLY A 154 9.12 9.74 -13.45
C GLY A 154 7.73 9.70 -14.09
N SER A 155 6.67 9.84 -13.28
CA SER A 155 5.31 10.06 -13.78
C SER A 155 5.24 11.28 -14.69
N GLN A 156 4.45 11.17 -15.76
CA GLN A 156 4.35 12.19 -16.81
C GLN A 156 2.95 12.79 -16.84
N VAL A 157 2.88 14.12 -16.88
CA VAL A 157 1.64 14.83 -17.16
C VAL A 157 1.59 15.16 -18.65
N HIS A 158 0.55 14.66 -19.30
CA HIS A 158 0.22 14.94 -20.70
C HIS A 158 -0.65 16.21 -20.77
N GLY A 159 -0.71 16.84 -21.95
CA GLY A 159 -1.38 18.15 -22.10
C GLY A 159 -2.89 18.07 -21.91
N TRP A 160 -3.57 19.22 -22.03
CA TRP A 160 -5.04 19.27 -22.14
C TRP A 160 -5.45 18.85 -23.56
N HIS A 161 -5.86 17.60 -23.72
CA HIS A 161 -6.40 17.08 -24.97
C HIS A 161 -7.87 17.47 -25.09
N THR A 162 -8.26 18.02 -26.23
CA THR A 162 -9.67 18.34 -26.51
C THR A 162 -10.33 17.11 -27.08
N LEU A 163 -11.36 16.60 -26.38
CA LEU A 163 -12.17 15.50 -26.87
C LEU A 163 -12.99 15.94 -28.08
N GLN A 164 -13.30 15.01 -28.98
CA GLN A 164 -14.14 15.28 -30.16
C GLN A 164 -15.63 15.42 -29.81
N TYR A 165 -16.02 15.04 -28.59
CA TYR A 165 -17.40 14.95 -28.15
C TYR A 165 -17.65 15.90 -26.97
N SER A 166 -18.86 16.42 -26.90
CA SER A 166 -19.40 17.05 -25.69
C SER A 166 -19.63 16.03 -24.58
N LEU A 167 -19.85 16.52 -23.35
CA LEU A 167 -20.20 15.66 -22.22
C LEU A 167 -21.50 14.87 -22.48
N GLU A 168 -22.51 15.52 -23.06
CA GLU A 168 -23.81 14.91 -23.36
C GLU A 168 -23.71 13.84 -24.47
N GLU A 169 -22.91 14.08 -25.51
CA GLU A 169 -22.64 13.06 -26.53
C GLU A 169 -21.86 11.88 -25.95
N THR A 170 -20.89 12.15 -25.07
CA THR A 170 -20.13 11.11 -24.38
C THR A 170 -21.02 10.20 -23.53
N ARG A 171 -22.03 10.78 -22.87
CA ARG A 171 -23.05 10.03 -22.11
C ARG A 171 -23.83 9.07 -23.01
N LYS A 172 -24.29 9.54 -24.17
CA LYS A 172 -24.98 8.69 -25.16
C LYS A 172 -24.08 7.58 -25.70
N LEU A 173 -22.79 7.86 -25.90
CA LEU A 173 -21.81 6.85 -26.30
C LEU A 173 -21.59 5.80 -25.21
N ALA A 174 -21.64 6.18 -23.93
CA ALA A 174 -21.51 5.23 -22.82
C ALA A 174 -22.76 4.33 -22.69
N GLU A 175 -23.95 4.89 -22.89
CA GLU A 175 -25.23 4.16 -22.83
C GLU A 175 -25.41 3.17 -23.99
N THR A 176 -24.78 3.44 -25.13
CA THR A 176 -24.87 2.58 -26.33
C THR A 176 -23.69 1.61 -26.48
N ASP A 177 -22.68 1.68 -25.61
CA ASP A 177 -21.54 0.77 -25.64
C ASP A 177 -21.89 -0.58 -25.02
N ALA A 178 -21.94 -1.62 -25.85
CA ALA A 178 -22.34 -2.96 -25.42
C ALA A 178 -21.41 -3.56 -24.34
N ASP A 179 -20.11 -3.26 -24.37
CA ASP A 179 -19.16 -3.79 -23.39
C ASP A 179 -19.37 -3.13 -22.02
N LEU A 180 -19.56 -1.81 -22.00
CA LEU A 180 -19.80 -1.06 -20.76
C LEU A 180 -21.18 -1.36 -20.16
N GLN A 181 -22.15 -1.74 -20.98
CA GLN A 181 -23.49 -2.10 -20.53
C GLN A 181 -23.67 -3.58 -20.20
N ALA A 182 -22.69 -4.43 -20.50
CA ALA A 182 -22.76 -5.88 -20.32
C ALA A 182 -22.86 -6.29 -18.85
N ASN A 183 -22.14 -5.60 -17.95
CA ASN A 183 -22.12 -5.89 -16.52
C ASN A 183 -23.02 -4.91 -15.76
N GLN A 184 -24.16 -5.40 -15.25
CA GLN A 184 -25.16 -4.55 -14.57
C GLN A 184 -24.57 -3.78 -13.38
N ALA A 185 -23.67 -4.38 -12.61
CA ALA A 185 -23.04 -3.74 -11.46
C ALA A 185 -22.07 -2.59 -11.84
N GLU A 186 -21.51 -2.61 -13.06
CA GLU A 186 -20.56 -1.60 -13.53
C GLU A 186 -21.21 -0.50 -14.38
N ARG A 187 -22.52 -0.64 -14.70
CA ARG A 187 -23.26 0.35 -15.53
C ARG A 187 -23.21 1.76 -14.98
N TYR A 188 -23.24 1.90 -13.64
CA TYR A 188 -23.14 3.21 -12.99
C TYR A 188 -21.83 3.93 -13.32
N PHE A 189 -20.76 3.19 -13.60
CA PHE A 189 -19.44 3.73 -13.95
C PHE A 189 -19.20 3.85 -15.45
N ALA A 190 -20.15 3.43 -16.30
CA ALA A 190 -20.00 3.39 -17.76
C ALA A 190 -19.61 4.75 -18.36
N LEU A 191 -20.23 5.85 -17.89
CA LEU A 191 -19.87 7.20 -18.33
C LEU A 191 -18.39 7.50 -18.07
N TYR A 192 -17.93 7.28 -16.84
CA TYR A 192 -16.55 7.58 -16.45
C TYR A 192 -15.55 6.68 -17.19
N ASP A 193 -15.88 5.40 -17.39
CA ASP A 193 -15.05 4.50 -18.19
C ASP A 193 -14.99 4.91 -19.66
N LYS A 194 -16.10 5.37 -20.24
CA LYS A 194 -16.13 5.93 -21.59
C LYS A 194 -15.26 7.19 -21.70
N ILE A 195 -15.37 8.10 -20.73
CA ILE A 195 -14.53 9.32 -20.71
C ILE A 195 -13.05 8.96 -20.65
N LYS A 196 -12.65 8.09 -19.72
CA LYS A 196 -11.25 7.62 -19.62
C LYS A 196 -10.77 7.01 -20.93
N GLN A 197 -11.58 6.16 -21.57
CA GLN A 197 -11.26 5.56 -22.87
C GLN A 197 -11.01 6.62 -23.95
N LEU A 198 -11.89 7.61 -24.08
CA LEU A 198 -11.77 8.68 -25.08
C LEU A 198 -10.54 9.56 -24.83
N CYS A 199 -10.25 9.87 -23.57
CA CYS A 199 -9.06 10.60 -23.15
C CYS A 199 -7.75 9.91 -23.51
N ILE A 200 -7.67 8.61 -23.19
CA ILE A 200 -6.50 7.79 -23.52
C ILE A 200 -6.26 7.80 -25.03
N ARG A 201 -7.33 7.59 -25.82
CA ARG A 201 -7.24 7.64 -27.27
C ARG A 201 -6.79 9.00 -27.79
N ALA A 202 -7.34 10.10 -27.26
CA ALA A 202 -6.96 11.44 -27.68
C ALA A 202 -5.48 11.77 -27.41
N ALA A 203 -4.94 11.26 -26.30
CA ALA A 203 -3.51 11.39 -26.00
C ALA A 203 -2.63 10.53 -26.93
N GLU A 204 -3.01 9.27 -27.17
CA GLU A 204 -2.31 8.38 -28.10
C GLU A 204 -2.32 8.92 -29.54
N GLU A 205 -3.44 9.46 -30.00
CA GLU A 205 -3.57 10.12 -31.31
C GLU A 205 -2.71 11.39 -31.43
N ALA A 206 -2.48 12.08 -30.31
CA ALA A 206 -1.56 13.21 -30.24
C ALA A 206 -0.07 12.78 -30.21
N GLY A 207 0.21 11.48 -30.16
CA GLY A 207 1.56 10.91 -30.16
C GLY A 207 2.19 10.77 -28.77
N ASP A 208 1.40 10.86 -27.69
CA ASP A 208 1.90 10.63 -26.34
C ASP A 208 2.21 9.16 -26.07
N TYR A 209 3.33 8.91 -25.39
CA TYR A 209 3.65 7.58 -24.86
C TYR A 209 3.09 7.47 -23.44
N LEU A 210 2.11 6.59 -23.26
CA LEU A 210 1.43 6.41 -21.97
C LEU A 210 1.98 5.22 -21.18
N HIS A 211 2.14 5.40 -19.87
CA HIS A 211 2.43 4.33 -18.94
C HIS A 211 1.23 3.39 -18.76
N GLU A 212 1.49 2.22 -18.15
CA GLU A 212 0.46 1.23 -17.87
C GLU A 212 -0.63 1.80 -16.96
N ARG A 213 -0.22 2.42 -15.85
CA ARG A 213 -1.11 3.10 -14.90
C ARG A 213 -1.43 4.53 -15.36
N LYS A 214 -2.71 4.88 -15.29
CA LYS A 214 -3.24 6.12 -15.87
C LYS A 214 -4.18 6.84 -14.90
N ILE A 215 -4.10 8.16 -14.90
CA ILE A 215 -5.03 9.08 -14.23
C ILE A 215 -5.57 10.02 -15.29
N THR A 216 -6.89 10.11 -15.40
CA THR A 216 -7.57 11.04 -16.28
C THR A 216 -8.14 12.17 -15.45
N MET A 217 -7.77 13.41 -15.76
CA MET A 217 -8.36 14.61 -15.14
C MET A 217 -9.23 15.31 -16.17
N ILE A 218 -10.48 15.58 -15.81
CA ILE A 218 -11.44 16.25 -16.70
C ILE A 218 -11.89 17.61 -16.16
N ASN A 219 -12.50 18.41 -17.03
CA ASN A 219 -12.96 19.76 -16.71
C ASN A 219 -14.46 19.91 -16.40
N ALA A 220 -15.16 18.79 -16.21
CA ALA A 220 -16.58 18.75 -15.86
C ALA A 220 -16.85 17.64 -14.85
N GLU A 221 -18.11 17.47 -14.45
CA GLU A 221 -18.59 16.45 -13.48
C GLU A 221 -18.06 16.64 -12.04
N HIS A 222 -18.64 15.89 -11.10
CA HIS A 222 -18.29 15.91 -9.67
C HIS A 222 -18.09 14.48 -9.16
N SER A 223 -16.95 13.87 -9.46
CA SER A 223 -16.64 12.50 -9.05
C SER A 223 -15.14 12.20 -9.08
N ALA A 224 -14.73 11.23 -8.29
CA ALA A 224 -13.44 10.58 -8.38
C ALA A 224 -13.68 9.07 -8.33
N VAL A 225 -13.06 8.33 -9.24
CA VAL A 225 -13.32 6.90 -9.36
C VAL A 225 -12.17 6.16 -9.99
N TYR A 226 -11.79 5.07 -9.35
CA TYR A 226 -10.93 4.04 -9.88
C TYR A 226 -11.73 3.03 -10.73
N GLY A 227 -11.24 2.72 -11.93
CA GLY A 227 -11.75 1.62 -12.75
C GLY A 227 -10.65 0.64 -13.13
N LYS A 228 -10.95 -0.67 -13.06
CA LYS A 228 -9.99 -1.75 -13.32
C LYS A 228 -9.36 -1.68 -14.72
N LYS A 229 -10.10 -1.21 -15.74
CA LYS A 229 -9.67 -1.21 -17.15
C LYS A 229 -8.91 0.05 -17.58
N TYR A 230 -9.42 1.22 -17.22
CA TYR A 230 -8.91 2.50 -17.73
C TYR A 230 -8.22 3.37 -16.66
N GLY A 231 -8.08 2.86 -15.44
CA GLY A 231 -7.44 3.58 -14.33
C GLY A 231 -8.38 4.58 -13.69
N ILE A 232 -7.80 5.68 -13.20
CA ILE A 232 -8.46 6.65 -12.33
C ILE A 232 -9.05 7.79 -13.15
N LEU A 233 -10.20 8.31 -12.73
CA LEU A 233 -10.76 9.59 -13.18
C LEU A 233 -10.94 10.52 -11.98
N VAL A 234 -10.57 11.78 -12.12
CA VAL A 234 -10.80 12.84 -11.11
C VAL A 234 -11.36 14.09 -11.78
N THR A 235 -12.34 14.73 -11.14
CA THR A 235 -12.98 15.95 -11.64
C THR A 235 -12.57 17.20 -10.83
N PRO A 236 -12.89 18.43 -11.32
CA PRO A 236 -12.28 19.67 -10.83
C PRO A 236 -12.40 19.93 -9.32
N GLU A 237 -13.55 19.64 -8.71
CA GLU A 237 -13.81 19.92 -7.29
C GLU A 237 -13.08 18.95 -6.35
N LEU A 238 -12.58 17.83 -6.88
CA LEU A 238 -11.88 16.80 -6.14
C LEU A 238 -10.37 16.73 -6.48
N LEU A 239 -9.83 17.79 -7.11
CA LEU A 239 -8.40 17.92 -7.42
C LEU A 239 -7.57 18.31 -6.18
N PHE A 240 -7.50 17.41 -5.20
CA PHE A 240 -6.62 17.53 -4.04
C PHE A 240 -6.00 16.20 -3.61
N SER A 241 -4.88 16.27 -2.88
CA SER A 241 -3.97 15.15 -2.68
C SER A 241 -4.62 13.90 -2.09
N SER A 242 -5.48 14.02 -1.07
CA SER A 242 -6.09 12.85 -0.44
C SER A 242 -7.03 12.07 -1.38
N VAL A 243 -7.79 12.74 -2.25
CA VAL A 243 -8.66 12.05 -3.20
C VAL A 243 -7.84 11.27 -4.23
N ILE A 244 -6.84 11.90 -4.84
CA ILE A 244 -6.08 11.20 -5.87
C ILE A 244 -5.28 10.04 -5.27
N THR A 245 -4.72 10.17 -4.06
CA THR A 245 -4.02 9.06 -3.41
C THR A 245 -4.98 7.96 -2.99
N HIS A 246 -6.20 8.29 -2.55
CA HIS A 246 -7.27 7.32 -2.29
C HIS A 246 -7.60 6.48 -3.53
N GLU A 247 -7.87 7.11 -4.66
CA GLU A 247 -8.15 6.42 -5.93
C GLU A 247 -6.94 5.59 -6.41
N MET A 248 -5.72 6.08 -6.17
CA MET A 248 -4.51 5.33 -6.48
C MET A 248 -4.36 4.09 -5.60
N VAL A 249 -4.75 4.16 -4.34
CA VAL A 249 -4.69 3.03 -3.42
C VAL A 249 -5.74 1.96 -3.76
N HIS A 250 -6.90 2.33 -4.31
CA HIS A 250 -7.83 1.35 -4.90
C HIS A 250 -7.17 0.48 -5.98
N SER A 251 -6.23 1.04 -6.75
CA SER A 251 -5.47 0.31 -7.76
C SER A 251 -4.52 -0.78 -7.19
N PHE A 252 -4.33 -0.77 -5.88
CA PHE A 252 -3.56 -1.74 -5.11
C PHE A 252 -4.44 -2.79 -4.41
N PHE A 253 -5.72 -2.89 -4.78
CA PHE A 253 -6.69 -3.82 -4.18
C PHE A 253 -6.92 -3.57 -2.70
N ILE A 254 -7.14 -2.30 -2.36
CA ILE A 254 -7.58 -1.86 -1.05
C ILE A 254 -8.93 -1.17 -1.21
N GLY A 255 -9.93 -1.60 -0.44
CA GLY A 255 -11.26 -1.00 -0.36
C GLY A 255 -11.34 0.10 0.70
N HIS A 256 -12.54 0.62 0.89
CA HIS A 256 -12.80 1.60 1.95
C HIS A 256 -12.51 1.03 3.35
N SER A 257 -12.15 1.93 4.27
CA SER A 257 -12.06 1.62 5.69
C SER A 257 -13.38 1.88 6.38
N TYR A 258 -13.60 1.13 7.47
CA TYR A 258 -14.86 1.10 8.20
C TYR A 258 -14.64 1.47 9.67
N SER A 259 -15.73 1.69 10.41
CA SER A 259 -15.74 1.62 11.88
C SER A 259 -16.69 0.52 12.36
N ASP A 260 -16.60 0.18 13.64
CA ASP A 260 -17.57 -0.68 14.31
C ASP A 260 -18.88 0.04 14.71
N ARG A 261 -19.02 1.33 14.38
CA ARG A 261 -20.22 2.10 14.71
C ARG A 261 -21.34 1.85 13.70
N ASN A 262 -22.58 1.88 14.19
CA ASN A 262 -23.76 1.80 13.34
C ASN A 262 -24.13 3.18 12.77
N VAL A 263 -23.25 3.75 11.95
CA VAL A 263 -23.42 5.07 11.32
C VAL A 263 -23.30 4.98 9.81
N LYS A 264 -24.02 5.83 9.09
CA LYS A 264 -23.80 6.04 7.65
C LYS A 264 -23.24 7.44 7.45
N VAL A 265 -22.01 7.55 6.98
CA VAL A 265 -21.34 8.85 6.79
C VAL A 265 -21.99 9.64 5.65
N PHE A 266 -22.41 8.94 4.58
CA PHE A 266 -23.14 9.50 3.44
C PHE A 266 -24.33 8.61 3.05
N PRO A 267 -25.35 9.12 2.33
CA PRO A 267 -26.55 8.36 1.99
C PRO A 267 -26.31 7.02 1.29
N HIS A 268 -25.31 6.95 0.41
CA HIS A 268 -24.97 5.76 -0.38
C HIS A 268 -23.89 4.88 0.26
N ALA A 269 -23.33 5.30 1.39
CA ALA A 269 -22.30 4.54 2.09
C ALA A 269 -22.91 3.36 2.87
N ALA A 270 -22.16 2.26 2.95
CA ALA A 270 -22.45 1.17 3.85
C ALA A 270 -22.30 1.61 5.32
N VAL A 271 -22.86 0.82 6.23
CA VAL A 271 -22.76 1.11 7.68
C VAL A 271 -21.30 1.01 8.12
N GLY A 272 -20.81 2.07 8.75
CA GLY A 272 -19.43 2.23 9.22
C GLY A 272 -18.45 2.64 8.12
N GLU A 273 -18.84 2.64 6.85
CA GLU A 273 -17.95 2.98 5.74
C GLU A 273 -17.55 4.47 5.76
N TYR A 274 -16.29 4.75 5.43
CA TYR A 274 -15.65 6.08 5.54
C TYR A 274 -15.56 6.62 6.98
N ASP A 275 -15.78 5.79 7.99
CA ASP A 275 -15.83 6.24 9.39
C ASP A 275 -14.52 5.98 10.17
N ASP A 276 -13.51 5.42 9.52
CA ASP A 276 -12.14 5.37 10.05
C ASP A 276 -11.39 6.68 9.74
N ILE A 277 -11.57 7.67 10.60
CA ILE A 277 -10.99 9.01 10.41
C ILE A 277 -9.45 9.04 10.42
N TYR A 278 -8.78 7.93 10.77
CA TYR A 278 -7.32 7.79 10.83
C TYR A 278 -6.70 7.22 9.55
N ASP A 279 -7.51 6.84 8.56
CA ASP A 279 -7.08 6.13 7.36
C ASP A 279 -7.45 6.87 6.07
N LEU A 280 -6.54 6.84 5.10
CA LEU A 280 -6.76 7.41 3.76
C LEU A 280 -7.98 6.79 3.06
N MET A 281 -8.29 5.52 3.31
CA MET A 281 -9.44 4.86 2.67
C MET A 281 -10.79 5.26 3.27
N SER A 282 -10.78 6.27 4.15
CA SER A 282 -11.95 7.02 4.59
C SER A 282 -11.93 8.47 4.13
N THR A 283 -11.26 8.80 3.02
CA THR A 283 -11.01 10.18 2.54
C THR A 283 -12.24 11.09 2.61
N ALA A 284 -13.45 10.61 2.36
CA ALA A 284 -14.64 11.44 2.47
C ALA A 284 -14.89 12.05 3.88
N ASN A 285 -14.32 11.49 4.95
CA ASN A 285 -14.44 11.98 6.33
C ASN A 285 -13.12 11.86 7.14
N ALA A 286 -11.98 11.67 6.48
CA ALA A 286 -10.70 11.47 7.14
C ALA A 286 -10.10 12.76 7.73
N MET A 287 -9.22 12.62 8.73
CA MET A 287 -8.50 13.74 9.35
C MET A 287 -7.32 14.21 8.49
N MET A 288 -7.63 15.08 7.52
CA MET A 288 -6.66 15.66 6.60
C MET A 288 -5.98 16.93 7.15
N HIS A 289 -4.82 17.28 6.62
CA HIS A 289 -4.19 18.57 6.83
C HIS A 289 -4.25 19.44 5.57
N LYS A 290 -4.05 20.74 5.74
CA LYS A 290 -3.94 21.70 4.63
C LYS A 290 -2.59 21.51 3.91
N SER A 291 -2.65 21.40 2.59
CA SER A 291 -1.52 21.25 1.68
C SER A 291 -1.53 22.38 0.64
N PRO A 292 -0.39 22.73 0.02
CA PRO A 292 -0.35 23.57 -1.18
C PRO A 292 -1.23 23.08 -2.35
N PHE A 293 -1.60 21.79 -2.34
CA PHE A 293 -2.44 21.14 -3.34
C PHE A 293 -3.82 20.73 -2.78
N GLY A 294 -4.37 21.53 -1.84
CA GLY A 294 -5.68 21.30 -1.24
C GLY A 294 -5.57 20.63 0.12
N PHE A 295 -6.18 19.45 0.28
CA PHE A 295 -6.05 18.64 1.49
C PHE A 295 -5.17 17.40 1.23
N GLY A 296 -4.34 17.06 2.20
CA GLY A 296 -3.47 15.89 2.17
C GLY A 296 -3.64 15.04 3.43
N GLY A 297 -3.17 13.80 3.38
CA GLY A 297 -3.30 12.87 4.49
C GLY A 297 -4.73 12.34 4.72
N PRO A 298 -4.97 11.57 5.79
CA PRO A 298 -3.95 10.91 6.61
C PRO A 298 -3.16 9.85 5.80
N GLY A 299 -2.16 9.25 6.42
CA GLY A 299 -1.54 8.03 5.91
C GLY A 299 -2.51 6.84 5.90
N LEU A 300 -2.01 5.68 5.45
CA LEU A 300 -2.76 4.41 5.56
C LEU A 300 -2.68 3.84 6.98
N ASN A 301 -3.72 3.13 7.39
CA ASN A 301 -3.74 2.33 8.60
C ASN A 301 -2.81 1.10 8.48
N GLY A 302 -2.37 0.59 9.61
CA GLY A 302 -1.44 -0.52 9.74
C GLY A 302 -1.89 -1.80 9.04
N PRO A 303 -3.17 -2.21 9.06
CA PRO A 303 -3.66 -3.33 8.25
C PRO A 303 -3.41 -3.18 6.75
N HIS A 304 -3.68 -1.99 6.20
CA HIS A 304 -3.42 -1.69 4.79
C HIS A 304 -1.91 -1.66 4.51
N LEU A 305 -1.11 -1.07 5.40
CA LEU A 305 0.35 -1.09 5.26
C LEU A 305 0.95 -2.50 5.37
N ASP A 306 0.43 -3.34 6.27
CA ASP A 306 0.82 -4.75 6.38
C ASP A 306 0.51 -5.49 5.09
N TYR A 307 -0.68 -5.29 4.51
CA TYR A 307 -1.08 -5.91 3.24
C TYR A 307 -0.20 -5.51 2.06
N LEU A 308 0.12 -4.23 1.93
CA LEU A 308 1.00 -3.74 0.87
C LEU A 308 2.47 -4.17 1.06
N GLY A 309 2.81 -4.76 2.20
CA GLY A 309 4.19 -5.07 2.56
C GLY A 309 5.02 -3.81 2.82
N TRP A 310 4.36 -2.70 3.20
CA TRP A 310 4.98 -1.41 3.50
C TRP A 310 5.37 -1.28 4.97
N LEU A 311 5.12 -2.32 5.78
CA LEU A 311 5.70 -2.48 7.10
C LEU A 311 6.85 -3.49 7.07
N PRO A 312 7.98 -3.23 7.75
CA PRO A 312 9.07 -4.19 7.82
C PRO A 312 8.67 -5.41 8.67
N MET A 313 8.81 -6.62 8.11
CA MET A 313 8.30 -7.87 8.69
C MET A 313 8.81 -8.17 10.11
N HIS A 314 10.03 -7.70 10.43
CA HIS A 314 10.64 -7.90 11.76
C HIS A 314 10.11 -6.94 12.84
N ARG A 315 9.24 -5.98 12.47
CA ARG A 315 8.60 -5.00 13.35
C ARG A 315 7.09 -5.20 13.46
N ILE A 316 6.58 -6.34 12.99
CA ILE A 316 5.20 -6.78 13.14
C ILE A 316 5.18 -7.96 14.12
N LEU A 317 4.30 -7.90 15.11
CA LEU A 317 4.19 -8.92 16.15
C LEU A 317 2.87 -9.67 16.03
N PHE A 318 2.92 -11.00 15.88
CA PHE A 318 1.76 -11.86 16.05
C PHE A 318 1.66 -12.32 17.51
N PHE A 319 0.74 -11.73 18.27
CA PHE A 319 0.63 -11.91 19.72
C PHE A 319 0.27 -13.36 20.10
N GLY A 320 0.89 -13.89 21.16
CA GLY A 320 0.69 -15.27 21.62
C GLY A 320 1.57 -16.32 20.92
N LYS A 321 2.18 -16.01 19.77
CA LYS A 321 3.03 -16.98 19.03
C LYS A 321 4.24 -17.50 19.81
N ASN A 322 4.72 -16.73 20.79
CA ASN A 322 5.86 -17.04 21.64
C ASN A 322 5.45 -17.55 23.03
N ASP A 323 4.22 -18.07 23.16
CA ASP A 323 3.60 -18.54 24.42
C ASP A 323 3.49 -17.46 25.51
N LYS A 324 3.65 -16.17 25.14
CA LYS A 324 3.43 -15.04 26.04
C LYS A 324 2.06 -14.43 25.80
N HIS A 325 1.28 -14.38 26.88
CA HIS A 325 -0.11 -13.93 26.85
C HIS A 325 -0.36 -12.64 27.64
N ASN A 326 0.65 -12.11 28.35
CA ASN A 326 0.56 -10.88 29.14
C ASN A 326 1.93 -10.19 29.21
N TYR A 327 2.10 -9.07 28.53
CA TYR A 327 3.31 -8.25 28.64
C TYR A 327 3.11 -6.85 28.07
N THR A 328 4.01 -5.95 28.48
CA THR A 328 4.13 -4.60 27.91
C THR A 328 5.12 -4.61 26.77
N LEU A 329 4.74 -3.97 25.67
CA LEU A 329 5.58 -3.77 24.50
C LEU A 329 5.62 -2.30 24.12
N ARG A 330 6.68 -1.89 23.42
CA ARG A 330 6.82 -0.53 22.89
C ARG A 330 6.37 -0.50 21.44
N LEU A 331 5.32 0.26 21.16
CA LEU A 331 4.89 0.64 19.82
C LEU A 331 5.60 1.92 19.40
N SER A 332 6.24 1.91 18.23
CA SER A 332 6.70 3.12 17.56
C SER A 332 5.62 3.63 16.63
N SER A 333 5.58 4.95 16.43
CA SER A 333 4.59 5.55 15.54
C SER A 333 4.78 5.05 14.11
N ILE A 334 3.69 4.68 13.44
CA ILE A 334 3.70 4.36 12.01
C ILE A 334 3.66 5.62 11.13
N SER A 335 3.36 6.78 11.71
CA SER A 335 3.33 8.07 11.04
C SER A 335 4.72 8.61 10.68
N VAL A 336 5.77 8.10 11.33
CA VAL A 336 7.16 8.59 11.17
C VAL A 336 8.00 7.59 10.39
N PRO A 337 9.11 8.02 9.74
CA PRO A 337 9.99 7.11 9.01
C PRO A 337 10.48 5.97 9.91
N HIS A 338 10.32 4.73 9.46
CA HIS A 338 10.59 3.52 10.26
C HIS A 338 12.03 3.44 10.76
N GLN A 339 12.99 3.99 10.00
CA GLN A 339 14.40 4.06 10.39
C GLN A 339 14.69 4.99 11.57
N SER A 340 13.78 5.92 11.87
CA SER A 340 13.91 6.85 13.01
C SER A 340 13.51 6.21 14.33
N THR A 341 12.92 5.01 14.32
CA THR A 341 12.39 4.33 15.51
C THR A 341 12.81 2.85 15.56
N LYS A 342 12.63 2.20 16.72
CA LYS A 342 13.07 0.81 16.96
C LYS A 342 12.00 -0.15 17.52
N GLY A 343 10.87 0.34 18.04
CA GLY A 343 9.81 -0.48 18.67
C GLY A 343 8.83 -1.12 17.68
N TRP A 344 7.96 -2.02 18.09
CA TRP A 344 6.98 -2.64 17.17
C TRP A 344 6.15 -1.57 16.44
N LEU A 345 5.85 -1.78 15.15
CA LEU A 345 5.03 -0.85 14.37
C LEU A 345 3.56 -1.30 14.36
N LEU A 346 3.35 -2.62 14.37
CA LEU A 346 2.02 -3.22 14.35
C LEU A 346 1.99 -4.48 15.21
N VAL A 347 0.92 -4.65 15.98
CA VAL A 347 0.64 -5.89 16.71
C VAL A 347 -0.64 -6.49 16.19
N LEU A 348 -0.61 -7.78 15.85
CA LEU A 348 -1.73 -8.58 15.40
C LEU A 348 -2.15 -9.51 16.53
N ILE A 349 -3.37 -9.33 17.06
CA ILE A 349 -3.92 -10.13 18.17
C ILE A 349 -5.04 -11.01 17.61
N PRO A 350 -4.85 -12.33 17.51
CA PRO A 350 -5.91 -13.22 17.03
C PRO A 350 -7.10 -13.25 18.00
N TYR A 351 -8.29 -13.28 17.43
CA TYR A 351 -9.54 -13.46 18.18
C TYR A 351 -10.41 -14.61 17.65
N ASP A 352 -10.02 -15.20 16.52
CA ASP A 352 -10.71 -16.31 15.86
C ASP A 352 -9.75 -17.49 15.73
N ARG A 353 -10.17 -18.64 16.26
CA ARG A 353 -9.38 -19.88 16.26
C ARG A 353 -9.39 -20.61 14.93
N ASP A 354 -10.41 -20.39 14.12
CA ASP A 354 -10.64 -21.07 12.85
C ASP A 354 -10.12 -20.22 11.68
N ASN A 355 -10.13 -18.89 11.83
CA ASN A 355 -9.56 -17.97 10.85
C ASN A 355 -8.51 -17.04 11.47
N PRO A 356 -7.22 -17.32 11.25
CA PRO A 356 -6.15 -16.54 11.87
C PRO A 356 -5.90 -15.15 11.32
N ASN A 357 -6.50 -14.82 10.18
CA ASN A 357 -6.43 -13.48 9.61
C ASN A 357 -7.47 -12.57 10.27
N ASN A 358 -8.42 -13.13 11.02
CA ASN A 358 -9.31 -12.36 11.88
C ASN A 358 -8.54 -11.99 13.16
N VAL A 359 -7.97 -10.79 13.13
CA VAL A 359 -7.13 -10.22 14.19
C VAL A 359 -7.61 -8.82 14.56
N PHE A 360 -7.34 -8.41 15.79
CA PHE A 360 -7.24 -7.00 16.10
C PHE A 360 -5.83 -6.52 15.77
N THR A 361 -5.70 -5.41 15.08
CA THR A 361 -4.43 -4.72 14.92
C THR A 361 -4.32 -3.60 15.92
N VAL A 362 -3.10 -3.33 16.37
CA VAL A 362 -2.80 -2.23 17.29
C VAL A 362 -1.62 -1.45 16.73
N GLU A 363 -1.82 -0.16 16.56
CA GLU A 363 -0.83 0.78 16.02
C GLU A 363 -0.79 2.06 16.84
N PHE A 364 0.32 2.78 16.72
CA PHE A 364 0.47 4.11 17.32
C PHE A 364 0.57 5.15 16.20
N ARG A 365 -0.26 6.20 16.28
CA ARG A 365 -0.34 7.28 15.30
C ARG A 365 0.07 8.60 15.95
N THR A 366 0.81 9.43 15.23
CA THR A 366 1.27 10.73 15.72
C THR A 366 1.10 11.83 14.69
N GLN A 367 0.95 13.07 15.16
CA GLN A 367 0.79 14.26 14.32
C GLN A 367 2.09 14.59 13.56
N TYR A 368 2.37 13.81 12.51
CA TYR A 368 3.61 13.93 11.74
C TYR A 368 3.34 13.77 10.25
N HIS A 369 3.78 14.76 9.45
CA HIS A 369 3.68 14.78 7.99
C HIS A 369 2.27 14.43 7.48
N GLN A 370 2.11 13.24 6.87
CA GLN A 370 0.84 12.80 6.30
C GLN A 370 -0.25 12.70 7.36
N ASP A 371 0.11 12.47 8.63
CA ASP A 371 -0.85 12.42 9.74
C ASP A 371 -0.92 13.75 10.51
N ALA A 372 -0.42 14.87 9.96
CA ALA A 372 -0.48 16.17 10.65
C ALA A 372 -1.92 16.63 10.97
N GLY A 373 -2.91 16.11 10.24
CA GLY A 373 -4.33 16.40 10.43
C GLY A 373 -4.97 15.68 11.62
N ILE A 374 -4.36 14.61 12.15
CA ILE A 374 -4.93 13.87 13.28
C ILE A 374 -4.99 14.77 14.51
N GLN A 375 -5.98 14.59 15.39
CA GLN A 375 -6.18 15.53 16.51
C GLN A 375 -5.21 15.33 17.66
N ARG A 376 -4.73 14.11 17.88
CA ARG A 376 -3.83 13.77 18.99
C ARG A 376 -3.04 12.50 18.70
N ASN A 377 -1.90 12.38 19.37
CA ASN A 377 -1.12 11.15 19.37
C ASN A 377 -1.87 10.08 20.16
N ALA A 378 -2.13 8.93 19.55
CA ALA A 378 -2.98 7.90 20.15
C ALA A 378 -2.64 6.51 19.64
N VAL A 379 -2.96 5.53 20.48
CA VAL A 379 -3.03 4.12 20.05
C VAL A 379 -4.40 3.90 19.42
N VAL A 380 -4.40 3.35 18.21
CA VAL A 380 -5.60 3.02 17.44
C VAL A 380 -5.66 1.50 17.29
N ILE A 381 -6.88 0.96 17.33
CA ILE A 381 -7.13 -0.47 17.20
C ILE A 381 -8.07 -0.66 16.01
N HIS A 382 -7.71 -1.55 15.09
CA HIS A 382 -8.62 -1.99 14.04
C HIS A 382 -8.97 -3.45 14.22
N LYS A 383 -10.15 -3.83 13.75
CA LYS A 383 -10.62 -5.21 13.68
C LYS A 383 -10.61 -5.62 12.20
N ILE A 384 -9.84 -6.66 11.91
CA ILE A 384 -9.85 -7.28 10.59
C ILE A 384 -10.89 -8.38 10.59
N LYS A 385 -11.84 -8.27 9.66
CA LYS A 385 -12.97 -9.18 9.53
C LYS A 385 -13.17 -9.51 8.06
N ARG A 386 -13.47 -10.78 7.81
CA ARG A 386 -13.97 -11.23 6.50
C ARG A 386 -15.46 -10.92 6.35
N VAL A 387 -15.84 -10.31 5.23
CA VAL A 387 -17.23 -10.15 4.77
C VAL A 387 -17.30 -10.69 3.34
N GLY A 388 -18.12 -11.72 3.13
CA GLY A 388 -18.18 -12.39 1.83
C GLY A 388 -16.82 -13.01 1.45
N SER A 389 -16.27 -12.59 0.29
CA SER A 389 -14.96 -13.05 -0.19
C SER A 389 -13.78 -12.16 0.26
N SER A 390 -14.08 -10.97 0.78
CA SER A 390 -13.12 -9.89 1.03
C SER A 390 -12.91 -9.65 2.52
N TYR A 391 -11.83 -8.97 2.88
CA TYR A 391 -11.58 -8.49 4.22
C TYR A 391 -11.64 -6.97 4.26
N TYR A 392 -12.03 -6.46 5.42
CA TYR A 392 -12.13 -5.03 5.67
C TYR A 392 -11.41 -4.68 6.97
N SER A 393 -10.84 -3.48 7.00
CA SER A 393 -10.30 -2.85 8.20
C SER A 393 -11.40 -2.01 8.83
N ALA A 394 -11.75 -2.31 10.08
CA ALA A 394 -12.73 -1.52 10.85
C ALA A 394 -12.10 -0.95 12.11
N VAL A 395 -12.03 0.38 12.26
CA VAL A 395 -11.55 1.00 13.49
C VAL A 395 -12.49 0.67 14.66
N VAL A 396 -11.92 0.36 15.83
CA VAL A 396 -12.65 -0.05 17.03
C VAL A 396 -12.85 1.14 17.96
N THR A 397 -14.11 1.49 18.20
CA THR A 397 -14.46 2.64 19.04
C THR A 397 -14.46 2.30 20.54
N HIS A 398 -14.10 3.28 21.37
CA HIS A 398 -14.22 3.19 22.83
C HIS A 398 -15.62 3.54 23.31
N SER A 399 -16.17 4.58 22.69
CA SER A 399 -17.46 5.22 22.96
C SER A 399 -17.98 5.82 21.65
N GLU A 400 -19.21 6.34 21.65
CA GLU A 400 -19.93 6.76 20.44
C GLU A 400 -19.15 7.65 19.46
N SER A 401 -18.11 8.37 19.89
CA SER A 401 -17.29 9.23 19.02
C SER A 401 -15.78 9.20 19.31
N LYS A 402 -15.28 8.20 20.05
CA LYS A 402 -13.87 8.14 20.44
C LYS A 402 -13.16 6.92 19.89
N TYR A 403 -12.17 7.14 19.04
CA TYR A 403 -11.36 6.09 18.40
C TYR A 403 -10.04 5.88 19.15
N GLU A 404 -9.52 6.95 19.73
CA GLU A 404 -8.20 7.01 20.35
C GLU A 404 -8.15 6.26 21.67
N ARG A 405 -6.97 5.69 21.98
CA ARG A 405 -6.58 5.35 23.34
C ARG A 405 -5.38 6.19 23.75
N THR A 406 -5.56 7.00 24.78
CA THR A 406 -4.49 7.81 25.39
C THR A 406 -3.94 7.15 26.65
N GLU A 407 -2.89 7.72 27.22
CA GLU A 407 -2.23 7.20 28.43
C GLU A 407 -3.24 6.96 29.58
N GLY A 408 -3.15 5.79 30.20
CA GLY A 408 -4.02 5.34 31.27
C GLY A 408 -5.28 4.60 30.81
N GLU A 409 -5.67 4.73 29.54
CA GLU A 409 -6.92 4.15 29.02
C GLU A 409 -6.79 2.65 28.72
N GLU A 410 -7.91 1.96 28.88
CA GLU A 410 -8.02 0.52 28.69
C GLU A 410 -9.15 0.19 27.71
N TRP A 411 -8.89 -0.80 26.86
CA TRP A 411 -9.87 -1.44 26.01
C TRP A 411 -9.95 -2.92 26.36
N ILE A 412 -11.16 -3.44 26.45
CA ILE A 412 -11.42 -4.86 26.66
C ILE A 412 -12.36 -5.33 25.56
N ASN A 413 -11.99 -6.40 24.86
CA ASN A 413 -12.90 -7.15 24.03
C ASN A 413 -13.14 -8.54 24.62
N PHE A 414 -14.40 -8.87 24.80
CA PHE A 414 -14.81 -10.17 25.32
C PHE A 414 -14.87 -11.18 24.18
N LEU A 415 -14.19 -12.31 24.37
CA LEU A 415 -14.19 -13.37 23.37
C LEU A 415 -15.35 -14.34 23.60
N GLY A 416 -15.87 -14.44 24.83
CA GLY A 416 -16.88 -15.41 25.26
C GLY A 416 -16.50 -15.98 26.62
N LEU A 417 -17.17 -17.02 27.10
CA LEU A 417 -16.75 -17.73 28.31
C LEU A 417 -15.83 -18.90 27.97
N ASP A 418 -15.02 -19.34 28.93
CA ASP A 418 -14.33 -20.63 28.88
C ASP A 418 -15.19 -21.76 29.47
N SER A 419 -14.68 -22.99 29.41
CA SER A 419 -15.29 -24.19 30.00
C SER A 419 -15.59 -24.10 31.51
N LEU A 420 -14.96 -23.15 32.21
CA LEU A 420 -15.19 -22.88 33.64
C LEU A 420 -16.13 -21.69 33.86
N SER A 421 -16.85 -21.26 32.81
CA SER A 421 -17.73 -20.09 32.81
C SER A 421 -17.00 -18.79 33.18
N LYS A 422 -15.68 -18.72 33.00
CA LYS A 422 -14.90 -17.49 33.18
C LYS A 422 -14.83 -16.73 31.87
N GLN A 423 -14.94 -15.42 31.99
CA GLN A 423 -14.86 -14.53 30.84
C GLN A 423 -13.48 -14.57 30.19
N ARG A 424 -13.43 -14.92 28.90
CA ARG A 424 -12.28 -14.75 28.02
C ARG A 424 -12.28 -13.34 27.45
N TYR A 425 -11.09 -12.78 27.32
CA TYR A 425 -10.91 -11.42 26.88
C TYR A 425 -9.56 -11.16 26.22
N ILE A 426 -9.53 -10.11 25.43
CA ILE A 426 -8.34 -9.35 25.07
C ILE A 426 -8.45 -8.04 25.82
N ARG A 427 -7.40 -7.68 26.56
CA ARG A 427 -7.28 -6.41 27.27
C ARG A 427 -6.04 -5.69 26.78
N LEU A 428 -6.20 -4.41 26.47
CA LEU A 428 -5.14 -3.52 26.06
C LEU A 428 -5.18 -2.29 26.94
N ARG A 429 -4.03 -1.92 27.53
CA ARG A 429 -3.88 -0.68 28.29
C ARG A 429 -2.71 0.13 27.76
N VAL A 430 -2.92 1.42 27.54
CA VAL A 430 -1.83 2.34 27.18
C VAL A 430 -1.15 2.78 28.47
N GLU A 431 0.05 2.26 28.72
CA GLU A 431 0.80 2.53 29.96
C GLU A 431 1.49 3.90 29.91
N ARG A 432 1.99 4.30 28.73
CA ARG A 432 2.69 5.58 28.54
C ARG A 432 2.68 6.03 27.09
N ILE A 433 2.54 7.33 26.83
CA ILE A 433 2.83 7.92 25.53
C ILE A 433 4.02 8.88 25.65
N ASN A 434 5.03 8.71 24.80
CA ASN A 434 6.13 9.65 24.65
C ASN A 434 6.09 10.28 23.26
N SER A 435 5.43 11.45 23.17
CA SER A 435 5.30 12.21 21.93
C SER A 435 6.64 12.70 21.37
N ALA A 436 7.61 13.05 22.22
CA ALA A 436 8.91 13.54 21.76
C ALA A 436 9.72 12.43 21.06
N LEU A 437 9.64 11.21 21.60
CA LEU A 437 10.34 10.04 21.05
C LEU A 437 9.45 9.16 20.17
N GLN A 438 8.23 9.61 19.85
CA GLN A 438 7.32 8.99 18.90
C GLN A 438 7.03 7.50 19.21
N TYR A 439 6.79 7.18 20.49
CA TYR A 439 6.42 5.82 20.91
C TYR A 439 5.34 5.80 21.99
N ALA A 440 4.65 4.66 22.10
CA ALA A 440 3.74 4.32 23.21
C ALA A 440 4.13 2.97 23.82
N ASP A 441 4.15 2.88 25.16
CA ASP A 441 4.28 1.60 25.86
C ASP A 441 2.86 1.06 26.10
N VAL A 442 2.55 -0.12 25.57
CA VAL A 442 1.21 -0.73 25.60
C VAL A 442 1.28 -2.10 26.25
N ARG A 443 0.45 -2.32 27.26
CA ARG A 443 0.27 -3.63 27.90
C ARG A 443 -0.87 -4.38 27.25
N ILE A 444 -0.59 -5.59 26.79
CA ILE A 444 -1.57 -6.48 26.17
C ILE A 444 -1.69 -7.76 26.98
N MET A 445 -2.92 -8.15 27.26
CA MET A 445 -3.29 -9.40 27.90
C MET A 445 -4.32 -10.11 27.03
N SER A 446 -4.10 -11.38 26.68
CA SER A 446 -5.07 -12.15 25.89
C SER A 446 -5.23 -13.54 26.47
N THR A 447 -6.48 -13.93 26.71
CA THR A 447 -6.86 -15.32 27.06
C THR A 447 -7.26 -16.12 25.80
N PHE A 448 -6.86 -15.64 24.61
CA PHE A 448 -7.06 -16.37 23.37
C PHE A 448 -6.23 -17.66 23.40
N ASP A 449 -6.89 -18.74 23.05
CA ASP A 449 -6.43 -20.11 23.00
C ASP A 449 -7.20 -20.75 21.85
N PRO A 450 -6.50 -21.18 20.78
CA PRO A 450 -7.12 -21.75 19.59
C PRO A 450 -7.68 -23.16 19.83
N VAL A 451 -7.29 -23.84 20.91
CA VAL A 451 -7.76 -25.19 21.25
C VAL A 451 -8.99 -25.13 22.16
N CYS A 452 -9.10 -24.13 23.04
CA CYS A 452 -10.24 -23.97 23.97
C CYS A 452 -11.43 -23.15 23.38
N ILE A 453 -12.65 -23.42 23.86
CA ILE A 453 -13.94 -22.88 23.36
C ILE A 453 -14.28 -21.46 23.82
N LEU A 454 -15.16 -20.80 23.06
CA LEU A 454 -16.09 -19.72 23.45
C LEU A 454 -17.49 -20.26 23.84
N ASP A 455 -17.80 -20.34 25.13
CA ASP A 455 -19.16 -20.59 25.61
C ASP A 455 -19.93 -19.27 25.65
N VAL A 456 -20.79 -19.01 24.68
CA VAL A 456 -21.73 -17.88 24.73
C VAL A 456 -23.09 -18.41 25.15
N TYR A 457 -23.44 -18.24 26.43
CA TYR A 457 -24.79 -18.48 26.92
C TYR A 457 -25.78 -17.60 26.13
N SER A 458 -26.62 -18.25 25.32
CA SER A 458 -27.88 -17.66 24.87
C SER A 458 -28.71 -17.33 26.11
N VAL A 459 -28.88 -16.04 26.40
CA VAL A 459 -29.88 -15.55 27.35
C VAL A 459 -31.27 -15.84 26.76
N LYS A 460 -31.80 -17.04 27.00
CA LYS A 460 -33.25 -17.29 26.94
C LYS A 460 -33.64 -18.22 28.09
N SER A 461 -34.39 -17.63 29.02
CA SER A 461 -35.25 -18.29 29.99
C SER A 461 -34.56 -19.04 31.14
N PHE A 462 -34.45 -18.34 32.26
CA PHE A 462 -34.42 -18.96 33.58
C PHE A 462 -35.81 -19.57 33.84
N SER A 463 -35.95 -20.88 33.73
CA SER A 463 -36.80 -21.68 34.63
C SER A 463 -36.71 -23.16 34.29
N TYR A 464 -36.56 -23.96 35.35
CA TYR A 464 -36.56 -25.43 35.38
C TYR A 464 -35.33 -26.13 34.80
N LEU A 465 -34.41 -26.52 35.68
CA LEU A 465 -34.23 -27.94 36.04
C LEU A 465 -33.15 -28.10 37.12
N LYS A 466 -33.56 -28.60 38.28
CA LYS A 466 -32.68 -29.30 39.22
C LYS A 466 -32.12 -30.52 38.50
N ILE A 467 -30.81 -30.56 38.25
CA ILE A 467 -30.12 -31.82 37.96
C ILE A 467 -29.01 -32.01 39.00
N ASN A 468 -29.32 -32.88 39.95
CA ASN A 468 -28.34 -33.56 40.79
C ASN A 468 -27.75 -34.71 39.96
N SER A 469 -26.55 -34.52 39.39
CA SER A 469 -25.64 -35.63 39.08
C SER A 469 -24.22 -35.13 38.86
N LYS A 470 -23.34 -35.48 39.80
CA LYS A 470 -21.87 -35.55 39.71
C LYS A 470 -21.26 -35.22 38.32
N ILE A 471 -20.90 -33.96 38.12
CA ILE A 471 -19.93 -33.57 37.07
C ILE A 471 -18.54 -33.77 37.68
N LYS A 472 -17.90 -34.88 37.35
CA LYS A 472 -16.46 -35.07 37.52
C LYS A 472 -15.85 -35.28 36.14
N ASN A 473 -14.88 -34.41 35.84
CA ASN A 473 -13.80 -34.53 34.85
C ASN A 473 -14.06 -33.98 33.44
N PHE A 474 -13.53 -32.76 33.23
CA PHE A 474 -12.66 -32.33 32.12
C PHE A 474 -12.95 -32.92 30.72
N GLN A 475 -13.53 -32.11 29.83
CA GLN A 475 -13.30 -32.01 28.37
C GLN A 475 -14.55 -31.45 27.67
N ASP A 476 -14.71 -30.13 27.73
CA ASP A 476 -15.59 -29.41 26.81
C ASP A 476 -14.66 -28.51 25.98
N ALA A 477 -14.35 -28.92 24.73
CA ALA A 477 -13.42 -28.25 23.81
C ALA A 477 -14.06 -27.66 22.52
N CYS A 478 -15.38 -27.78 22.38
CA CYS A 478 -16.18 -27.40 21.20
C CYS A 478 -17.25 -26.31 21.41
N ASN A 479 -17.46 -25.42 20.43
CA ASN A 479 -18.39 -24.25 20.49
C ASN A 479 -19.78 -24.61 21.02
N VAL A 480 -20.58 -23.63 21.47
CA VAL A 480 -21.96 -23.86 21.97
C VAL A 480 -22.85 -24.63 20.99
N GLU A 481 -22.60 -24.50 19.69
CA GLU A 481 -23.30 -25.21 18.62
C GLU A 481 -22.67 -26.56 18.26
N GLU A 482 -21.60 -26.94 18.94
CA GLU A 482 -20.83 -28.17 18.77
C GLU A 482 -20.93 -29.03 20.04
N VAL A 483 -20.51 -30.29 19.94
CA VAL A 483 -20.40 -31.27 21.01
C VAL A 483 -19.00 -31.86 20.91
N ASP A 484 -18.33 -31.99 22.04
CA ASP A 484 -17.05 -32.68 22.10
C ASP A 484 -17.24 -34.19 21.99
N VAL A 485 -16.59 -34.79 21.01
CA VAL A 485 -16.66 -36.23 20.73
C VAL A 485 -15.26 -36.82 20.86
N LYS A 486 -15.11 -37.70 21.84
CA LYS A 486 -13.89 -38.50 22.00
C LYS A 486 -13.73 -39.47 20.83
N LEU A 487 -12.56 -39.47 20.21
CA LEU A 487 -12.24 -40.42 19.15
C LEU A 487 -11.89 -41.78 19.76
N THR A 488 -12.68 -42.81 19.46
CA THR A 488 -12.38 -44.19 19.83
C THR A 488 -11.48 -44.83 18.77
N ASN A 489 -10.18 -44.95 19.03
CA ASN A 489 -9.17 -45.84 18.38
C ASN A 489 -9.08 -45.90 16.82
N GLU A 490 -9.78 -45.07 16.05
CA GLU A 490 -9.85 -45.21 14.59
C GLU A 490 -8.80 -44.41 13.80
N VAL A 491 -7.97 -43.57 14.43
CA VAL A 491 -6.98 -42.73 13.71
C VAL A 491 -5.60 -42.81 14.38
N PRO A 492 -4.67 -43.65 13.89
CA PRO A 492 -3.43 -43.98 14.61
C PRO A 492 -2.27 -42.97 14.45
N ALA A 493 -2.53 -41.71 14.07
CA ALA A 493 -1.44 -40.81 13.65
C ALA A 493 -1.41 -39.42 14.30
N SER A 494 -2.31 -39.05 15.21
CA SER A 494 -2.22 -37.75 15.88
C SER A 494 -2.62 -37.77 17.36
N ASN A 495 -2.04 -36.84 18.13
CA ASN A 495 -2.32 -36.62 19.56
C ASN A 495 -3.67 -35.89 19.77
N ILE A 496 -4.66 -36.13 18.92
CA ILE A 496 -6.00 -35.55 19.02
C ILE A 496 -6.93 -36.62 19.53
N ASP A 497 -7.28 -36.51 20.81
CA ASP A 497 -8.20 -37.43 21.48
C ASP A 497 -9.68 -37.01 21.30
N HIS A 498 -9.92 -35.75 20.92
CA HIS A 498 -11.22 -35.08 20.97
C HIS A 498 -11.44 -34.21 19.72
N ILE A 499 -12.65 -34.24 19.15
CA ILE A 499 -13.04 -33.39 18.02
C ILE A 499 -14.37 -32.69 18.27
N CYS A 500 -14.52 -31.54 17.63
CA CYS A 500 -15.72 -30.73 17.72
C CYS A 500 -16.71 -31.01 16.61
N VAL A 501 -17.90 -31.46 17.01
CA VAL A 501 -18.94 -31.93 16.10
C VAL A 501 -20.15 -31.02 16.22
N PRO A 502 -20.63 -30.39 15.14
CA PRO A 502 -21.86 -29.61 15.16
C PRO A 502 -23.02 -30.41 15.73
N LYS A 503 -23.94 -29.75 16.45
CA LYS A 503 -25.20 -30.35 16.91
C LYS A 503 -26.12 -30.75 15.74
N SER A 504 -25.85 -30.26 14.53
CA SER A 504 -26.53 -30.71 13.31
C SER A 504 -26.10 -32.14 12.95
N ALA A 505 -27.03 -32.95 12.44
CA ALA A 505 -26.75 -34.36 12.15
C ALA A 505 -25.90 -34.60 10.88
N ASN A 506 -25.62 -33.55 10.09
CA ASN A 506 -24.94 -33.67 8.80
C ASN A 506 -23.59 -32.94 8.83
N TYR A 507 -22.51 -33.72 9.00
CA TYR A 507 -21.15 -33.20 9.03
C TYR A 507 -20.16 -34.24 8.50
N ASN A 508 -19.01 -33.77 8.03
CA ASN A 508 -17.92 -34.63 7.58
C ASN A 508 -16.88 -34.80 8.69
N LYS A 509 -16.83 -35.98 9.33
CA LYS A 509 -15.89 -36.30 10.42
C LYS A 509 -14.42 -36.05 10.04
N LYS A 510 -14.04 -36.32 8.78
CA LYS A 510 -12.68 -36.06 8.27
C LYS A 510 -12.37 -34.57 8.25
N GLN A 511 -13.30 -33.74 7.77
CA GLN A 511 -13.13 -32.28 7.73
C GLN A 511 -13.02 -31.69 9.14
N LEU A 512 -13.83 -32.17 10.09
CA LEU A 512 -13.77 -31.71 11.49
C LEU A 512 -12.43 -32.08 12.16
N PHE A 513 -11.89 -33.25 11.84
CA PHE A 513 -10.56 -33.65 12.29
C PHE A 513 -9.47 -32.72 11.72
N GLU A 514 -9.53 -32.39 10.43
CA GLU A 514 -8.61 -31.44 9.79
C GLU A 514 -8.67 -30.04 10.43
N ILE A 515 -9.87 -29.58 10.79
CA ILE A 515 -10.07 -28.32 11.53
C ILE A 515 -9.41 -28.39 12.92
N GLN A 516 -9.61 -29.49 13.66
CA GLN A 516 -9.03 -29.63 15.00
C GLN A 516 -7.50 -29.72 14.96
N GLU A 517 -6.93 -30.42 13.97
CA GLU A 517 -5.50 -30.41 13.68
C GLU A 517 -4.98 -28.99 13.42
N ALA A 518 -5.70 -28.19 12.63
CA ALA A 518 -5.33 -26.82 12.36
C ALA A 518 -5.35 -25.94 13.62
N ARG A 519 -6.31 -26.15 14.54
CA ARG A 519 -6.37 -25.47 15.84
C ARG A 519 -5.17 -25.81 16.73
N HIS A 520 -4.83 -27.09 16.86
CA HIS A 520 -3.66 -27.52 17.65
C HIS A 520 -2.34 -27.01 17.08
N ARG A 521 -2.27 -26.85 15.75
CA ARG A 521 -1.09 -26.31 15.05
C ARG A 521 -1.18 -24.81 14.76
N PHE A 522 -2.16 -24.11 15.33
CA PHE A 522 -2.50 -22.72 14.97
C PHE A 522 -1.28 -21.78 15.00
N PHE A 523 -0.47 -21.80 16.06
CA PHE A 523 0.74 -20.97 16.13
C PHE A 523 1.95 -21.63 15.45
N LYS A 524 2.03 -22.97 15.49
CA LYS A 524 3.16 -23.76 14.95
C LYS A 524 3.28 -23.64 13.44
N ASP A 525 2.15 -23.67 12.72
CA ASP A 525 2.12 -23.64 11.27
C ASP A 525 2.39 -22.22 10.71
N ARG A 526 2.33 -21.18 11.56
CA ARG A 526 2.53 -19.77 11.19
C ARG A 526 3.99 -19.38 11.11
N LYS A 527 4.69 -19.88 10.09
CA LYS A 527 6.03 -19.36 9.78
C LYS A 527 5.98 -17.91 9.31
N THR A 528 4.95 -17.59 8.53
CA THR A 528 4.53 -16.25 8.11
C THR A 528 3.17 -15.95 8.72
N PHE A 529 2.77 -14.68 8.77
CA PHE A 529 1.54 -14.24 9.42
C PHE A 529 1.08 -12.89 8.88
N GLY A 530 -0.09 -12.43 9.33
CA GLY A 530 -0.63 -11.15 8.89
C GLY A 530 -1.17 -11.19 7.46
N MET A 531 -1.34 -10.01 6.89
CA MET A 531 -1.99 -9.85 5.59
C MET A 531 -1.11 -10.36 4.46
N ASN A 532 0.21 -10.45 4.66
CA ASN A 532 1.17 -11.05 3.74
C ASN A 532 1.51 -12.53 4.04
N GLU A 533 0.65 -13.28 4.75
CA GLU A 533 0.88 -14.70 5.01
C GLU A 533 1.08 -15.51 3.70
N CYS A 534 2.12 -16.35 3.66
CA CYS A 534 2.37 -17.25 2.53
C CYS A 534 1.43 -18.46 2.57
N VAL A 535 1.21 -19.07 1.40
CA VAL A 535 0.54 -20.37 1.30
C VAL A 535 1.33 -21.46 2.06
N SER A 536 0.63 -22.53 2.46
CA SER A 536 1.22 -23.62 3.24
C SER A 536 2.51 -24.17 2.62
N GLY A 537 3.52 -24.39 3.47
CA GLY A 537 4.83 -24.89 3.05
C GLY A 537 5.80 -23.84 2.50
N LYS A 538 5.40 -22.57 2.39
CA LYS A 538 6.26 -21.44 2.00
C LYS A 538 6.58 -20.52 3.18
N VAL A 539 7.60 -19.68 2.98
CA VAL A 539 8.06 -18.66 3.94
C VAL A 539 8.42 -17.38 3.19
N TRP A 540 8.45 -16.25 3.90
CA TRP A 540 9.01 -15.02 3.34
C TRP A 540 10.48 -15.21 2.99
N ARG A 541 10.85 -14.70 1.82
CA ARG A 541 12.20 -14.73 1.29
C ARG A 541 13.14 -13.92 2.17
N GLY A 542 12.73 -12.69 2.53
CA GLY A 542 13.43 -11.87 3.52
C GLY A 542 14.85 -11.50 3.14
N ILE A 543 15.11 -11.16 1.87
CA ILE A 543 16.37 -10.52 1.45
C ILE A 543 16.64 -9.26 2.30
N ASP A 544 15.58 -8.52 2.60
CA ASP A 544 15.58 -7.48 3.61
C ASP A 544 14.22 -7.46 4.34
N PRO A 545 14.03 -6.55 5.32
CA PRO A 545 12.79 -6.45 6.07
C PRO A 545 11.48 -6.26 5.29
N TYR A 546 11.51 -5.78 4.05
CA TYR A 546 10.31 -5.50 3.24
C TYR A 546 10.10 -6.54 2.13
N ASP A 547 10.92 -7.59 2.08
CA ASP A 547 10.85 -8.62 1.06
C ASP A 547 9.89 -9.77 1.43
N TYR A 548 8.60 -9.53 1.22
CA TYR A 548 7.51 -10.48 1.47
C TYR A 548 7.33 -11.56 0.38
N VAL A 549 8.30 -11.74 -0.52
CA VAL A 549 8.18 -12.76 -1.58
C VAL A 549 8.16 -14.16 -0.98
N CYS A 550 7.14 -14.96 -1.30
CA CYS A 550 6.93 -16.28 -0.73
C CYS A 550 7.69 -17.36 -1.49
N VAL A 551 8.69 -17.96 -0.84
CA VAL A 551 9.59 -18.99 -1.39
C VAL A 551 9.55 -20.27 -0.56
N ARG A 552 10.19 -21.34 -1.05
CA ARG A 552 10.37 -22.58 -0.27
C ARG A 552 11.38 -22.35 0.86
N PRO A 553 11.24 -22.99 2.03
CA PRO A 553 12.15 -22.82 3.17
C PRO A 553 13.63 -23.03 2.86
N SER A 554 13.96 -23.97 1.97
CA SER A 554 15.34 -24.23 1.54
C SER A 554 16.00 -23.00 0.90
N ARG A 555 15.21 -22.14 0.25
CA ARG A 555 15.71 -20.98 -0.48
C ARG A 555 16.23 -19.86 0.44
N VAL A 556 15.72 -19.76 1.66
CA VAL A 556 16.14 -18.71 2.62
C VAL A 556 17.62 -18.85 3.00
N GLY A 557 18.13 -20.09 3.08
CA GLY A 557 19.53 -20.36 3.39
C GLY A 557 20.50 -19.93 2.28
N ASP A 558 20.04 -19.87 1.03
CA ASP A 558 20.87 -19.47 -0.10
C ASP A 558 21.13 -17.96 -0.10
N PHE A 559 20.15 -17.14 0.28
CA PHE A 559 20.32 -15.68 0.30
C PHE A 559 21.33 -15.20 1.35
N LYS A 560 21.38 -15.86 2.51
CA LYS A 560 22.42 -15.59 3.51
C LYS A 560 23.83 -15.83 2.93
N LYS A 561 23.98 -16.86 2.10
CA LYS A 561 25.25 -17.16 1.41
C LYS A 561 25.54 -16.23 0.23
N ASP A 562 24.51 -15.60 -0.35
CA ASP A 562 24.69 -14.64 -1.45
C ASP A 562 25.03 -13.23 -0.95
N ASP A 563 24.59 -12.85 0.24
CA ASP A 563 24.90 -11.56 0.83
C ASP A 563 26.31 -11.50 1.46
N GLU A 564 26.83 -12.62 1.98
CA GLU A 564 28.18 -12.70 2.59
C GLU A 564 29.38 -12.41 1.63
N PRO A 565 29.41 -12.88 0.38
CA PRO A 565 30.53 -12.66 -0.54
C PRO A 565 30.41 -11.40 -1.42
N ASN A 566 29.48 -10.47 -1.14
CA ASN A 566 29.18 -9.34 -2.04
C ASN A 566 30.40 -8.46 -2.35
N SER A 567 31.38 -8.35 -1.45
CA SER A 567 32.65 -7.63 -1.69
C SER A 567 33.58 -8.34 -2.68
N SER A 568 33.54 -9.67 -2.75
CA SER A 568 34.34 -10.48 -3.69
C SER A 568 33.74 -10.57 -5.10
N ARG A 569 32.47 -10.14 -5.25
CA ARG A 569 31.70 -10.20 -6.51
C ARG A 569 31.46 -8.81 -7.12
N LYS A 570 31.95 -7.74 -6.48
CA LYS A 570 31.75 -6.34 -6.87
C LYS A 570 33.07 -5.62 -7.14
N THR A 571 33.07 -4.78 -8.16
CA THR A 571 34.03 -3.70 -8.41
C THR A 571 33.34 -2.34 -8.22
N THR A 572 34.11 -1.26 -8.31
CA THR A 572 33.55 0.11 -8.37
C THR A 572 32.55 0.28 -9.51
N ASP A 573 32.75 -0.44 -10.61
CA ASP A 573 31.95 -0.32 -11.84
C ASP A 573 30.76 -1.31 -11.93
N GLY A 574 30.53 -2.12 -10.88
CA GLY A 574 29.40 -3.07 -10.84
C GLY A 574 29.80 -4.49 -10.44
N CYS A 575 29.16 -5.49 -11.04
CA CYS A 575 29.45 -6.90 -10.75
C CYS A 575 30.63 -7.43 -11.58
N ILE A 576 31.52 -8.19 -10.94
CA ILE A 576 32.63 -8.87 -11.61
C ILE A 576 32.08 -10.01 -12.46
N ASN A 577 32.55 -10.17 -13.70
CA ASN A 577 32.19 -11.31 -14.56
C ASN A 577 32.57 -12.64 -13.87
N PRO A 578 31.67 -13.64 -13.77
CA PRO A 578 30.38 -13.81 -14.48
C PRO A 578 29.13 -13.40 -13.69
N TYR A 579 29.28 -12.67 -12.59
CA TYR A 579 28.17 -12.21 -11.77
C TYR A 579 27.41 -11.05 -12.42
N VAL A 580 26.14 -10.95 -12.05
CA VAL A 580 25.22 -9.91 -12.51
C VAL A 580 24.48 -9.32 -11.32
N LEU A 581 23.96 -8.11 -11.48
CA LEU A 581 23.10 -7.49 -10.46
C LEU A 581 21.86 -8.35 -10.24
N ARG A 582 21.59 -8.66 -8.96
CA ARG A 582 20.48 -9.48 -8.50
C ARG A 582 19.14 -8.88 -8.92
N ASN A 583 18.99 -7.56 -8.74
CA ASN A 583 17.77 -6.82 -9.07
C ASN A 583 16.49 -7.51 -8.55
N ALA A 584 16.50 -8.00 -7.31
CA ALA A 584 15.32 -8.57 -6.69
C ALA A 584 14.22 -7.50 -6.48
N PHE A 585 14.62 -6.25 -6.28
CA PHE A 585 13.75 -5.08 -6.18
C PHE A 585 14.52 -3.83 -6.64
N TYR A 586 13.83 -2.70 -6.79
CA TYR A 586 14.46 -1.43 -7.16
C TYR A 586 15.49 -1.00 -6.10
N GLY A 587 16.74 -0.77 -6.53
CA GLY A 587 17.85 -0.44 -5.64
C GLY A 587 18.61 -1.65 -5.06
N ASP A 588 18.21 -2.88 -5.38
CA ASP A 588 18.99 -4.08 -5.00
C ASP A 588 20.28 -4.16 -5.82
N THR A 589 21.41 -3.92 -5.17
CA THR A 589 22.72 -3.88 -5.84
C THR A 589 23.53 -5.16 -5.65
N ALA A 590 23.03 -6.21 -5.00
CA ALA A 590 23.83 -7.41 -4.75
C ALA A 590 24.23 -8.13 -6.06
N CYS A 591 25.39 -8.80 -6.07
CA CYS A 591 25.87 -9.53 -7.24
C CYS A 591 25.70 -11.04 -7.06
N VAL A 592 25.00 -11.68 -8.00
CA VAL A 592 24.65 -13.11 -7.99
C VAL A 592 24.92 -13.76 -9.35
N THR A 593 24.78 -15.08 -9.45
CA THR A 593 24.92 -15.76 -10.74
C THR A 593 23.74 -15.42 -11.67
N VAL A 594 23.92 -15.64 -12.97
CA VAL A 594 22.83 -15.46 -13.95
C VAL A 594 21.64 -16.37 -13.65
N LEU A 595 21.88 -17.60 -13.18
CA LEU A 595 20.83 -18.54 -12.80
C LEU A 595 20.03 -18.05 -11.60
N ASP A 596 20.69 -17.52 -10.57
CA ASP A 596 20.01 -16.95 -9.41
C ASP A 596 19.14 -15.75 -9.78
N ARG A 597 19.63 -14.88 -10.66
CA ARG A 597 18.84 -13.74 -11.16
C ARG A 597 17.58 -14.19 -11.89
N LEU A 598 17.67 -15.23 -12.72
CA LEU A 598 16.49 -15.77 -13.41
C LEU A 598 15.50 -16.38 -12.42
N GLN A 599 15.98 -17.14 -11.44
CA GLN A 599 15.16 -17.73 -10.39
C GLN A 599 14.42 -16.65 -9.57
N ILE A 600 15.09 -15.58 -9.17
CA ILE A 600 14.51 -14.45 -8.43
C ILE A 600 13.42 -13.75 -9.24
N ARG A 601 13.60 -13.57 -10.55
CA ARG A 601 12.56 -13.02 -11.44
C ARG A 601 11.31 -13.90 -11.46
N VAL A 602 11.48 -15.21 -11.53
CA VAL A 602 10.36 -16.17 -11.49
C VAL A 602 9.66 -16.13 -10.12
N GLU A 603 10.40 -16.04 -9.02
CA GLU A 603 9.86 -15.91 -7.67
C GLU A 603 9.03 -14.63 -7.51
N ASN A 604 9.55 -13.49 -7.96
CA ASN A 604 8.84 -12.22 -7.96
C ASN A 604 7.56 -12.27 -8.83
N TYR A 605 7.64 -12.88 -10.01
CA TYR A 605 6.51 -13.01 -10.92
C TYR A 605 5.40 -13.89 -10.33
N ARG A 606 5.76 -15.03 -9.74
CA ARG A 606 4.81 -16.00 -9.14
C ARG A 606 4.39 -15.64 -7.73
N ASN A 607 4.84 -14.52 -7.17
CA ASN A 607 4.57 -14.22 -5.77
C ASN A 607 3.06 -14.14 -5.47
N ARG A 608 2.27 -13.67 -6.44
CA ARG A 608 0.81 -13.58 -6.36
C ARG A 608 0.11 -14.92 -6.05
N GLU A 609 0.67 -16.02 -6.55
CA GLU A 609 0.15 -17.38 -6.35
C GLU A 609 0.59 -17.95 -5.00
N ASN A 610 1.58 -17.31 -4.36
CA ASN A 610 2.28 -17.82 -3.20
C ASN A 610 1.95 -17.04 -1.92
N ILE A 611 1.40 -15.83 -2.05
CA ILE A 611 0.75 -15.10 -0.97
C ILE A 611 -0.68 -15.61 -0.86
N LYS A 612 -1.10 -15.98 0.34
CA LYS A 612 -2.43 -16.54 0.62
C LYS A 612 -3.56 -15.55 0.37
N ASN A 613 -3.25 -14.28 0.55
CA ASN A 613 -4.17 -13.17 0.67
C ASN A 613 -3.95 -12.13 -0.44
N TYR A 614 -3.61 -12.53 -1.67
CA TYR A 614 -3.16 -11.57 -2.69
C TYR A 614 -4.24 -10.56 -3.18
N ASN A 615 -5.53 -10.88 -3.01
CA ASN A 615 -6.66 -9.98 -3.33
C ASN A 615 -7.48 -9.66 -2.07
N PHE A 616 -6.83 -9.50 -0.93
CA PHE A 616 -7.46 -9.63 0.40
C PHE A 616 -8.29 -8.43 0.82
N PHE A 617 -7.88 -7.21 0.49
CA PHE A 617 -8.66 -5.98 0.72
C PHE A 617 -9.36 -5.50 -0.56
N ASN A 618 -9.68 -6.39 -1.50
CA ASN A 618 -10.12 -6.01 -2.84
C ASN A 618 -11.47 -5.29 -2.94
N GLY A 619 -12.11 -4.95 -1.81
CA GLY A 619 -13.25 -4.03 -1.69
C GLY A 619 -14.03 -3.90 -2.97
N GLU A 620 -14.65 -4.99 -3.41
CA GLU A 620 -15.53 -4.86 -4.57
C GLU A 620 -16.67 -3.97 -4.11
N ASP A 621 -16.59 -2.70 -4.51
CA ASP A 621 -17.66 -1.71 -4.48
C ASP A 621 -18.75 -2.14 -5.47
N SER A 622 -19.22 -3.40 -5.36
CA SER A 622 -20.48 -3.78 -5.96
C SER A 622 -21.55 -3.23 -5.03
N VAL A 623 -22.17 -2.14 -5.45
CA VAL A 623 -23.42 -1.65 -4.86
C VAL A 623 -24.41 -2.81 -4.95
N GLU A 624 -24.70 -3.47 -3.84
CA GLU A 624 -25.90 -4.30 -3.75
C GLU A 624 -27.08 -3.33 -3.87
N GLU A 625 -27.79 -3.37 -5.00
CA GLU A 625 -29.11 -2.75 -5.11
C GLU A 625 -29.95 -3.28 -3.95
N THR A 626 -30.15 -2.47 -2.91
CA THR A 626 -31.20 -2.74 -1.94
C THR A 626 -32.50 -2.65 -2.70
N SER A 627 -33.07 -3.79 -3.06
CA SER A 627 -34.42 -3.90 -3.55
C SER A 627 -35.37 -3.33 -2.49
N SER A 628 -35.82 -2.11 -2.70
CA SER A 628 -37.00 -1.53 -2.06
C SER A 628 -38.11 -1.39 -3.08
#